data_AF-A0AAU6WQK3-F1
#
_entry.id   AF-A0AAU6WQK3-F1
#
_cell.length_a   1.000
_cell.length_b   1.000
_cell.length_c   1.000
_cell.angle_alpha   90.00
_cell.angle_beta   90.00
_cell.angle_gamma   90.00
#
_symmetry.space_group_name_H-M   'P 1'
#
loop_
_entity.id
_entity.type
_entity.pdbx_description
1 polymer ?
#
loop_
_entity_poly.entity_id
_entity_poly.type
_entity_poly.pdbx_seq_one_letter_code
_entity_poly.pdbx_strand_id
1 'polypeptide(L)'
;MMPEGLTNEQLLQNISALLENARNKVVVAVNQTIVLTYFEVGRMIVEDEQHGESRAEYGKAVLKDLSLHLTKRFGKGFSQRNLEQMRQFYLSYSIPQTLSAESEKYKYHSTVFTY
;
A
#
# COMPACT_ATOMS: atom_id res chain seq x y z
N MET A 1 10.95 -24.96 -52.29
CA MET A 1 10.01 -24.66 -51.20
C MET A 1 10.55 -23.42 -50.50
N MET A 2 10.00 -22.24 -50.83
CA MET A 2 10.45 -20.99 -50.22
C MET A 2 9.84 -20.89 -48.81
N PRO A 3 10.59 -20.48 -47.77
CA PRO A 3 10.00 -20.25 -46.46
C PRO A 3 9.01 -19.11 -46.59
N GLU A 4 7.73 -19.38 -46.33
CA GLU A 4 6.69 -18.36 -46.36
C GLU A 4 7.00 -17.32 -45.29
N GLY A 5 7.39 -16.12 -45.74
CA GLY A 5 7.48 -14.96 -44.88
C GLY A 5 6.13 -14.68 -44.23
N LEU A 6 6.14 -14.12 -43.02
CA LEU A 6 4.94 -13.75 -42.30
C LEU A 6 3.99 -12.95 -43.21
N THR A 7 2.71 -13.31 -43.22
CA THR A 7 1.73 -12.46 -43.92
C THR A 7 1.63 -11.11 -43.21
N ASN A 8 1.29 -10.05 -43.96
CA ASN A 8 1.16 -8.72 -43.39
C ASN A 8 0.18 -8.68 -42.20
N GLU A 9 -0.86 -9.52 -42.22
CA GLU A 9 -1.83 -9.67 -41.13
C GLU A 9 -1.20 -10.30 -39.89
N GLN A 10 -0.42 -11.38 -40.04
CA GLN A 10 0.31 -12.00 -38.93
C GLN A 10 1.33 -11.03 -38.33
N LEU A 11 2.02 -10.25 -39.17
CA LEU A 11 2.99 -9.26 -38.70
C LEU A 11 2.30 -8.16 -37.89
N LEU A 12 1.18 -7.65 -38.39
CA LEU A 12 0.37 -6.65 -37.71
C LEU A 12 -0.18 -7.18 -36.38
N GLN A 13 -0.68 -8.42 -36.32
CA GLN A 13 -1.14 -9.06 -35.09
C GLN A 13 -0.03 -9.21 -34.07
N ASN A 14 1.15 -9.67 -34.49
CA ASN A 14 2.29 -9.86 -33.61
C ASN A 14 2.79 -8.53 -33.03
N ILE A 15 2.89 -7.49 -33.86
CA ILE A 15 3.28 -6.14 -33.40
C ILE A 15 2.23 -5.59 -32.44
N SER A 16 0.94 -5.71 -32.77
CA SER A 16 -0.15 -5.24 -31.90
C SER A 16 -0.15 -5.94 -30.55
N ALA A 17 -0.01 -7.27 -30.53
CA ALA A 17 0.08 -8.06 -29.31
C ALA A 17 1.30 -7.67 -28.47
N LEU A 18 2.45 -7.42 -29.09
CA LEU A 18 3.64 -6.94 -28.37
C LEU A 18 3.38 -5.58 -27.70
N LEU A 19 2.76 -4.63 -28.42
CA LEU A 19 2.44 -3.31 -27.89
C LEU A 19 1.42 -3.37 -26.75
N GLU A 20 0.35 -4.16 -26.89
CA GLU A 20 -0.65 -4.32 -25.82
C GLU A 20 -0.04 -5.00 -24.59
N ASN A 21 0.80 -6.02 -24.78
CA ASN A 21 1.51 -6.65 -23.67
C ASN A 21 2.45 -5.66 -22.96
N ALA A 22 3.15 -4.80 -23.69
CA ALA A 22 4.00 -3.77 -23.10
C ALA A 22 3.17 -2.77 -22.27
N ARG A 23 2.04 -2.28 -22.80
CA ARG A 23 1.14 -1.39 -22.06
C ARG A 23 0.61 -2.04 -20.78
N ASN A 24 0.15 -3.28 -20.87
CA ASN A 24 -0.37 -4.02 -19.72
C ASN A 24 0.71 -4.17 -18.63
N LYS A 25 1.95 -4.50 -19.00
CA LYS A 25 3.07 -4.58 -18.05
C LYS A 25 3.32 -3.24 -17.34
N VAL A 26 3.28 -2.13 -18.06
CA VAL A 26 3.45 -0.79 -17.48
C VAL A 26 2.32 -0.48 -16.50
N VAL A 27 1.06 -0.72 -16.89
CA VAL A 27 -0.10 -0.49 -16.01
C VAL A 27 0.01 -1.31 -14.73
N VAL A 28 0.37 -2.59 -14.81
CA VAL A 28 0.56 -3.45 -13.64
C VAL A 28 1.66 -2.92 -12.73
N ALA A 29 2.82 -2.57 -13.28
CA ALA A 29 3.94 -2.05 -12.50
C ALA A 29 3.61 -0.72 -11.79
N VAL A 30 2.88 0.17 -12.47
CA VAL A 30 2.39 1.43 -11.89
C VAL A 30 1.41 1.15 -10.76
N ASN A 31 0.42 0.28 -10.99
CA ASN A 31 -0.57 -0.06 -9.96
C ASN A 31 0.08 -0.68 -8.71
N GLN A 32 1.04 -1.58 -8.88
CA GLN A 32 1.82 -2.15 -7.78
C GLN A 32 2.55 -1.06 -6.98
N THR A 33 3.22 -0.15 -7.70
CA THR A 33 3.95 0.97 -7.07
C THR A 33 3.01 1.88 -6.28
N ILE A 34 1.83 2.20 -6.83
CA ILE A 34 0.83 3.04 -6.16
C ILE A 34 0.35 2.38 -4.86
N VAL A 35 -0.03 1.09 -4.92
CA VAL A 35 -0.54 0.36 -3.75
C VAL A 35 0.52 0.32 -2.64
N LEU A 36 1.77 -0.02 -2.96
CA LEU A 36 2.86 -0.03 -1.99
C LEU A 36 3.12 1.36 -1.40
N THR A 37 3.11 2.40 -2.23
CA THR A 37 3.31 3.78 -1.77
C THR A 37 2.20 4.20 -0.79
N TYR A 38 0.95 3.89 -1.09
CA TYR A 38 -0.19 4.22 -0.22
C TYR A 38 -0.16 3.45 1.09
N PHE A 39 0.31 2.20 1.07
CA PHE A 39 0.53 1.42 2.28
C PHE A 39 1.60 2.08 3.18
N GLU A 40 2.73 2.47 2.59
CA GLU A 40 3.82 3.15 3.32
C GLU A 40 3.41 4.52 3.87
N VAL A 41 2.61 5.29 3.12
CA VAL A 41 2.05 6.55 3.64
C VAL A 41 1.16 6.28 4.86
N GLY A 42 0.33 5.23 4.80
CA GLY A 42 -0.48 4.80 5.95
C GLY A 42 0.37 4.44 7.17
N ARG A 43 1.47 3.70 6.97
CA ARG A 43 2.43 3.36 8.03
C ARG A 43 3.00 4.61 8.70
N MET A 44 3.50 5.56 7.90
CA MET A 44 4.10 6.79 8.41
C MET A 44 3.11 7.62 9.23
N ILE A 45 1.84 7.70 8.80
CA ILE A 45 0.79 8.40 9.55
C ILE A 45 0.55 7.72 10.91
N VAL A 46 0.40 6.40 10.93
CA VAL A 46 0.15 5.66 12.18
C VAL A 46 1.33 5.73 13.14
N GLU A 47 2.56 5.64 12.62
CA GLU A 47 3.76 5.80 13.44
C GLU A 47 3.83 7.20 14.05
N ASP A 48 3.57 8.27 13.28
CA ASP A 48 3.55 9.65 13.82
C ASP A 48 2.49 9.81 14.93
N GLU A 49 1.27 9.28 14.73
CA GLU A 49 0.19 9.31 15.72
C GLU A 49 0.53 8.59 17.03
N GLN A 50 1.35 7.53 16.99
CA GLN A 50 1.78 6.80 18.18
C GLN A 50 2.80 7.57 19.03
N HIS A 51 3.62 8.41 18.41
CA HIS A 51 4.61 9.24 19.11
C HIS A 51 4.00 10.53 19.67
N GLY A 52 2.91 11.04 19.07
CA GLY A 52 2.20 12.23 19.51
C GLY A 52 0.95 11.90 20.33
N GLU A 53 1.10 11.41 21.57
CA GLU A 53 0.03 11.11 22.55
C GLU A 53 -1.37 10.88 21.93
N SER A 54 -1.64 9.65 21.49
CA SER A 54 -2.91 9.10 20.96
C SER A 54 -4.17 9.91 21.33
N ARG A 55 -4.41 10.99 20.60
CA ARG A 55 -5.64 11.80 20.70
C ARG A 55 -6.28 11.85 19.33
N ALA A 56 -7.55 11.46 19.25
CA ALA A 56 -8.32 11.52 18.01
C ALA A 56 -8.31 12.91 17.34
N GLU A 57 -8.13 13.98 18.14
CA GLU A 57 -7.99 15.35 17.65
C GLU A 57 -6.61 15.63 17.03
N TYR A 58 -5.54 14.97 17.49
CA TYR A 58 -4.20 15.08 16.89
C TYR A 58 -4.18 14.46 15.48
N GLY A 59 -4.73 13.25 15.32
CA GLY A 59 -4.82 12.58 14.01
C GLY A 59 -5.60 13.41 12.97
N LYS A 60 -6.72 14.02 13.37
CA LYS A 60 -7.48 14.92 12.48
C LYS A 60 -6.68 16.15 12.05
N ALA A 61 -5.90 16.74 12.95
CA ALA A 61 -5.06 17.89 12.63
C ALA A 61 -3.92 17.51 11.67
N VAL A 62 -3.25 16.37 11.91
CA VAL A 62 -2.19 15.83 11.06
C VAL A 62 -2.69 15.57 9.64
N LEU A 63 -3.82 14.87 9.49
CA LEU A 63 -4.39 14.57 8.16
C LEU A 63 -4.79 15.84 7.40
N LYS A 64 -5.29 16.86 8.11
CA LYS A 64 -5.63 18.15 7.52
C LYS A 64 -4.39 18.87 6.97
N ASP A 65 -3.33 18.91 7.77
CA ASP A 65 -2.07 19.55 7.37
C ASP A 65 -1.40 18.82 6.20
N LEU A 66 -1.27 17.49 6.32
CA LEU A 66 -0.76 16.64 5.24
C LEU A 66 -1.56 16.82 3.95
N SER A 67 -2.88 16.88 4.03
CA SER A 67 -3.71 17.07 2.83
C SER A 67 -3.42 18.39 2.14
N LEU A 68 -3.29 19.49 2.89
CA LEU A 68 -2.97 20.81 2.35
C LEU A 68 -1.61 20.79 1.64
N HIS A 69 -0.58 20.29 2.32
CA HIS A 69 0.79 20.29 1.82
C HIS A 69 0.98 19.33 0.63
N LEU A 70 0.46 18.11 0.72
CA LEU A 70 0.60 17.10 -0.32
C LEU A 70 -0.25 17.44 -1.55
N THR A 71 -1.46 17.97 -1.37
CA THR A 71 -2.27 18.43 -2.52
C THR A 71 -1.61 19.60 -3.22
N LYS A 72 -1.00 20.54 -2.48
CA LYS A 72 -0.26 21.66 -3.08
C LYS A 72 0.96 21.18 -3.87
N ARG A 73 1.66 20.14 -3.41
CA ARG A 73 2.90 19.65 -4.02
C ARG A 73 2.66 18.65 -5.16
N PHE A 74 1.71 17.74 -4.99
CA PHE A 74 1.51 16.58 -5.88
C PHE A 74 0.14 16.57 -6.58
N GLY A 75 -0.77 17.48 -6.21
CA GLY A 75 -2.07 17.63 -6.84
C GLY A 75 -3.12 16.66 -6.31
N LYS A 76 -4.01 16.22 -7.21
CA LYS A 76 -5.15 15.36 -6.86
C LYS A 76 -4.66 14.01 -6.33
N GLY A 77 -5.39 13.45 -5.36
CA GLY A 77 -5.06 12.16 -4.75
C GLY A 77 -4.71 12.24 -3.26
N PHE A 78 -4.43 13.44 -2.74
CA PHE A 78 -4.03 13.67 -1.35
C PHE A 78 -5.06 14.46 -0.53
N SER A 79 -6.34 14.20 -0.76
CA SER A 79 -7.40 14.73 0.10
C SER A 79 -7.30 14.12 1.50
N GLN A 80 -7.85 14.79 2.52
CA GLN A 80 -7.93 14.25 3.89
C GLN A 80 -8.56 12.85 3.91
N ARG A 81 -9.63 12.65 3.11
CA ARG A 81 -10.30 11.36 2.98
C ARG A 81 -9.37 10.29 2.42
N ASN A 82 -8.57 10.62 1.41
CA ASN A 82 -7.64 9.66 0.82
C ASN A 82 -6.51 9.31 1.80
N LEU A 83 -6.01 10.27 2.56
CA LEU A 83 -5.00 10.02 3.59
C LEU A 83 -5.56 9.17 4.73
N GLU A 84 -6.81 9.39 5.15
CA GLU A 84 -7.50 8.51 6.09
C GLU A 84 -7.62 7.09 5.52
N GLN A 85 -7.95 6.94 4.23
CA GLN A 85 -8.00 5.62 3.59
C GLN A 85 -6.63 4.93 3.56
N MET A 86 -5.54 5.66 3.31
CA MET A 86 -4.18 5.13 3.36
C MET A 86 -3.82 4.67 4.78
N ARG A 87 -4.16 5.48 5.79
CA ARG A 87 -4.01 5.13 7.21
C ARG A 87 -4.79 3.87 7.58
N GLN A 88 -6.08 3.79 7.22
CA GLN A 88 -6.91 2.61 7.44
C GLN A 88 -6.40 1.38 6.67
N PHE A 89 -5.87 1.58 5.47
CA PHE A 89 -5.25 0.52 4.68
C PHE A 89 -4.06 -0.08 5.42
N TYR A 90 -3.18 0.74 5.98
CA TYR A 90 -2.10 0.21 6.82
C TYR A 90 -2.65 -0.51 8.06
N LEU A 91 -3.55 0.10 8.83
CA LEU A 91 -4.11 -0.53 10.05
C LEU A 91 -4.82 -1.86 9.78
N SER A 92 -5.50 -1.99 8.64
CA SER A 92 -6.27 -3.20 8.30
C SER A 92 -5.39 -4.36 7.84
N TYR A 93 -4.20 -4.08 7.31
CA TYR A 93 -3.32 -5.08 6.70
C TYR A 93 -1.93 -5.15 7.36
N SER A 94 -1.65 -4.30 8.35
CA SER A 94 -0.52 -4.48 9.25
C SER A 94 -0.79 -5.73 10.07
N ILE A 95 -0.15 -6.83 9.70
CA ILE A 95 -0.20 -8.08 10.47
C ILE A 95 0.25 -7.70 11.89
N PRO A 96 -0.61 -7.82 12.94
CA PRO A 96 -0.13 -7.67 14.30
C PRO A 96 0.96 -8.73 14.46
N GLN A 97 2.17 -8.33 14.85
CA GLN A 97 3.26 -9.27 15.09
C GLN A 97 2.73 -10.41 15.97
N THR A 98 2.48 -11.54 15.32
CA THR A 98 2.27 -12.88 15.87
C THR A 98 1.40 -12.98 17.13
N LEU A 99 0.19 -13.54 16.99
CA LEU A 99 -0.52 -14.20 18.11
C LEU A 99 0.40 -15.22 18.85
N SER A 100 1.46 -15.72 18.19
CA SER A 100 2.50 -16.55 18.82
C SER A 100 3.26 -15.81 19.93
N ALA A 101 3.57 -14.52 19.76
CA ALA A 101 4.29 -13.72 20.76
C ALA A 101 3.43 -13.45 21.99
N GLU A 102 2.11 -13.36 21.81
CA GLU A 102 1.15 -13.25 22.91
C GLU A 102 0.97 -14.59 23.64
N SER A 103 1.01 -15.72 22.92
CA SER A 103 0.82 -17.06 23.50
C SER A 103 1.92 -17.48 24.49
N GLU A 104 3.16 -17.04 24.30
CA GLU A 104 4.27 -17.31 25.23
C GLU A 104 4.12 -16.52 26.55
N LYS A 105 3.52 -15.33 26.49
CA LYS A 105 3.28 -14.47 27.66
C LYS A 105 2.32 -15.11 28.67
N TYR A 106 1.35 -15.91 28.19
CA TYR A 106 0.40 -16.64 29.04
C TYR A 106 0.94 -17.95 29.60
N LYS A 107 2.04 -18.49 29.04
CA LYS A 107 2.70 -19.70 29.58
C LYS A 107 3.52 -19.43 30.84
N TYR A 108 4.00 -18.20 31.04
CA TYR A 108 4.81 -17.84 32.20
C TYR A 108 4.01 -17.37 33.42
N HIS A 109 2.72 -17.05 33.27
CA HIS A 109 1.89 -16.57 34.38
C HIS A 109 1.16 -17.69 35.15
N SER A 110 1.16 -18.94 34.66
CA SER A 110 0.51 -20.07 35.36
C SER A 110 1.46 -20.92 36.22
N THR A 111 2.77 -20.61 36.27
CA THR A 111 3.75 -21.43 37.02
C THR A 111 4.26 -20.76 38.30
N VAL A 112 3.85 -19.52 38.62
CA VAL A 112 4.38 -18.79 39.79
C VAL A 112 3.47 -18.83 41.03
N PHE A 113 2.36 -19.58 40.99
CA PHE A 113 1.49 -19.82 42.15
C PHE A 113 1.31 -21.31 42.42
N THR A 114 2.40 -21.99 42.76
CA THR A 114 2.33 -23.26 43.52
C THR A 114 3.45 -23.26 44.55
N TYR A 115 3.12 -22.81 45.76
CA TYR A 115 3.71 -23.23 47.02
C TYR A 115 2.62 -23.26 48.07
#